data_AF-A0A6G0YFA6-F1
#
_entry.id   AF-A0A6G0YFA6-F1
#
_cell.length_a   1.000
_cell.length_b   1.000
_cell.length_c   1.000
_cell.angle_alpha   90.00
_cell.angle_beta   90.00
_cell.angle_gamma   90.00
#
_symmetry.space_group_name_H-M   'P 1'
#
loop_
_entity.id
_entity.type
_entity.pdbx_description
1 polymer ?
#
loop_
_entity_poly.entity_id
_entity_poly.type
_entity_poly.pdbx_seq_one_letter_code
_entity_poly.pdbx_strand_id
1 'polypeptide(L)'
;MTCCAHTLNLIATTDISKILDKNYIKISRSTFSKLSTFWNLLSRSTVASDKVYELCGCKFPVPILTRWNSMFHSAKKVINYKEKLSLVFESLQLKNLKTSEWVFLEEYCRVMVPIATATDKLQGEKKSFLGYVSPTILSLRRFQINFSNLVHCKPLSLSIIKSLEKRFEYIFDLSNHKSKSFILVSMSHPKFKSNWVPARFAEQCKQIFINECISLSVATLNLNSDYSDPGPESDGSDQEFYNNVQNKIPTDKLSESGEMKKHNLISAHALSFLNLKKKTDLNILNSFKFVSF
;
A
#
# COMPACT_ATOMS: atom_id res chain seq x y z
N MET A 1 -12.98 -3.92 -9.12
CA MET A 1 -12.11 -3.89 -7.92
C MET A 1 -12.26 -2.54 -7.24
N THR A 2 -12.50 -2.49 -5.93
CA THR A 2 -12.39 -1.21 -5.19
C THR A 2 -10.92 -0.82 -5.04
N CYS A 3 -10.61 0.46 -5.21
CA CYS A 3 -9.24 0.95 -5.10
C CYS A 3 -8.67 0.65 -3.71
N CYS A 4 -7.50 -0.02 -3.62
CA CYS A 4 -6.88 -0.39 -2.34
C CYS A 4 -6.63 0.83 -1.44
N ALA A 5 -6.25 1.95 -2.03
CA ALA A 5 -6.10 3.20 -1.29
C ALA A 5 -7.43 3.76 -0.78
N HIS A 6 -8.52 3.63 -1.53
CA HIS A 6 -9.85 3.96 -1.04
C HIS A 6 -10.22 3.08 0.17
N THR A 7 -9.91 1.79 0.12
CA THR A 7 -10.10 0.89 1.26
C THR A 7 -9.27 1.32 2.47
N LEU A 8 -8.00 1.71 2.30
CA LEU A 8 -7.18 2.28 3.39
C LEU A 8 -7.77 3.57 3.94
N ASN A 9 -8.32 4.44 3.09
CA ASN A 9 -9.01 5.66 3.54
C ASN A 9 -10.24 5.33 4.41
N LEU A 10 -11.03 4.31 4.04
CA LEU A 10 -12.15 3.86 4.86
C LEU A 10 -11.71 3.29 6.22
N ILE A 11 -10.56 2.63 6.28
CA ILE A 11 -9.95 2.19 7.55
C ILE A 11 -9.59 3.41 8.39
N ALA A 12 -8.91 4.38 7.78
CA ALA A 12 -8.44 5.59 8.44
C ALA A 12 -9.56 6.51 8.95
N THR A 13 -10.79 6.36 8.43
CA THR A 13 -11.95 7.20 8.78
C THR A 13 -13.07 6.39 9.44
N THR A 14 -13.80 5.60 8.65
CA THR A 14 -15.05 4.94 9.01
C THR A 14 -14.88 3.83 10.05
N ASP A 15 -13.74 3.14 10.03
CA ASP A 15 -13.53 2.03 10.96
C ASP A 15 -12.97 2.52 12.31
N ILE A 16 -11.99 3.42 12.28
CA ILE A 16 -11.42 4.03 13.49
C ILE A 16 -12.46 4.84 14.25
N SER A 17 -13.47 5.44 13.58
CA SER A 17 -14.56 6.13 14.25
C SER A 17 -15.46 5.21 15.10
N LYS A 18 -15.37 3.89 14.91
CA LYS A 18 -16.13 2.87 15.65
C LYS A 18 -15.39 2.32 16.87
N ILE A 19 -14.23 2.86 17.22
CA ILE A 19 -13.52 2.48 18.45
C ILE A 19 -14.42 2.80 19.65
N LEU A 20 -14.59 1.83 20.56
CA LEU A 20 -15.47 1.93 21.74
C LEU A 20 -14.71 2.20 23.05
N ASP A 21 -13.38 2.18 23.03
CA ASP A 21 -12.56 2.40 24.22
C ASP A 21 -12.76 3.81 24.77
N LYS A 22 -13.37 3.91 25.96
CA LYS A 22 -13.77 5.19 26.56
C LYS A 22 -12.56 6.10 26.86
N ASN A 23 -11.43 5.52 27.24
CA ASN A 23 -10.22 6.28 27.58
C ASN A 23 -9.62 6.92 26.34
N TYR A 24 -9.47 6.14 25.26
CA TYR A 24 -9.04 6.62 23.95
C TYR A 24 -9.98 7.70 23.42
N ILE A 25 -11.29 7.47 23.45
CA ILE A 25 -12.27 8.46 22.97
C ILE A 25 -12.14 9.77 23.75
N LYS A 26 -12.04 9.70 25.08
CA LYS A 26 -11.94 10.87 25.95
C LYS A 26 -10.67 11.69 25.65
N ILE A 27 -9.49 11.05 25.61
CA ILE A 27 -8.23 11.76 25.36
C ILE A 27 -8.14 12.28 23.93
N SER A 28 -8.64 11.52 22.95
CA SER A 28 -8.70 11.91 21.54
C SER A 28 -9.58 13.14 21.35
N ARG A 29 -10.82 13.13 21.88
CA ARG A 29 -11.73 14.28 21.82
C ARG A 29 -11.15 15.51 22.50
N SER A 30 -10.57 15.34 23.71
CA SER A 30 -9.94 16.45 24.43
C SER A 30 -8.80 17.09 23.63
N THR A 31 -7.90 16.25 23.10
CA THR A 31 -6.73 16.71 22.33
C THR A 31 -7.16 17.39 21.04
N PHE A 32 -7.97 16.72 20.22
CA PHE A 32 -8.35 17.26 18.92
C PHE A 32 -9.32 18.44 19.02
N SER A 33 -10.12 18.55 20.08
CA SER A 33 -10.92 19.76 20.32
C SER A 33 -10.03 20.99 20.51
N LYS A 34 -8.97 20.90 21.33
CA LYS A 34 -8.01 22.01 21.53
C LYS A 34 -7.28 22.36 20.25
N LEU A 35 -6.80 21.36 19.51
CA LEU A 35 -6.14 21.60 18.22
C LEU A 35 -7.10 22.19 17.18
N SER A 36 -8.38 21.79 17.20
CA SER A 36 -9.40 22.37 16.33
C SER A 36 -9.63 23.85 16.65
N THR A 37 -9.67 24.22 17.93
CA THR A 37 -9.71 25.64 18.34
C THR A 37 -8.49 26.40 17.81
N PHE A 38 -7.29 25.84 17.95
CA PHE A 38 -6.07 26.43 17.41
C PHE A 38 -6.14 26.64 15.89
N TRP A 39 -6.44 25.59 15.12
CA TRP A 39 -6.51 25.68 13.67
C TRP A 39 -7.63 26.62 13.17
N ASN A 40 -8.78 26.64 13.86
CA ASN A 40 -9.87 27.56 13.55
C ASN A 40 -9.49 29.03 13.83
N LEU A 41 -8.67 29.30 14.84
CA LEU A 41 -8.16 30.64 15.08
C LEU A 41 -7.20 31.06 13.95
N LEU A 42 -6.29 30.16 13.56
CA LEU A 42 -5.33 30.44 12.47
C LEU A 42 -6.02 30.66 11.12
N SER A 43 -7.15 30.00 10.86
CA SER A 43 -7.89 30.20 9.61
C SER A 43 -8.67 31.52 9.57
N ARG A 44 -9.03 32.08 10.73
CA ARG A 44 -9.89 33.27 10.82
C ARG A 44 -9.17 34.56 11.20
N SER A 45 -7.95 34.47 11.73
CA SER A 45 -7.18 35.64 12.19
C SER A 45 -5.79 35.64 11.57
N THR A 46 -5.55 36.63 10.70
CA THR A 46 -4.22 36.89 10.12
C THR A 46 -3.22 37.25 11.21
N VAL A 47 -3.61 38.07 12.17
CA VAL A 47 -2.78 38.46 13.33
C VAL A 47 -2.32 37.22 14.12
N ALA A 48 -3.22 36.26 14.38
CA ALA A 48 -2.85 35.03 15.06
C ALA A 48 -1.89 34.17 14.21
N SER A 49 -2.15 34.08 12.90
CA SER A 49 -1.29 33.36 11.95
C SER A 49 0.12 33.95 11.86
N ASP A 50 0.23 35.28 11.82
CA ASP A 50 1.49 36.00 11.80
C ASP A 50 2.25 35.82 13.12
N LYS A 51 1.55 35.82 14.26
CA LYS A 51 2.16 35.54 15.56
C LYS A 51 2.73 34.12 15.63
N VAL A 52 2.02 33.13 15.07
CA VAL A 52 2.56 31.77 14.95
C VAL A 52 3.78 31.73 14.05
N TYR A 53 3.77 32.47 12.93
CA TYR A 53 4.92 32.55 12.03
C TYR A 53 6.13 33.18 12.72
N GLU A 54 5.95 34.24 13.50
CA GLU A 54 7.00 34.90 14.29
C GLU A 54 7.66 33.92 15.28
N LEU A 55 6.85 33.17 16.04
CA LEU A 55 7.35 32.26 17.08
C LEU A 55 7.91 30.94 16.51
N CYS A 56 7.27 30.38 15.49
CA CYS A 56 7.64 29.06 14.95
C CYS A 56 8.53 29.14 13.70
N GLY A 57 8.62 30.28 13.03
CA GLY A 57 9.31 30.44 11.74
C GLY A 57 8.58 29.77 10.57
N CYS A 58 7.33 29.32 10.75
CA CYS A 58 6.55 28.71 9.68
C CYS A 58 5.03 28.81 9.94
N LYS A 59 4.24 28.72 8.85
CA LYS A 59 2.78 28.67 8.93
C LYS A 59 2.28 27.25 9.20
N PHE A 60 1.23 27.09 9.99
CA PHE A 60 0.63 25.78 10.25
C PHE A 60 -0.53 25.52 9.26
N PRO A 61 -0.62 24.32 8.66
CA PRO A 61 -1.72 23.98 7.78
C PRO A 61 -2.99 23.77 8.59
N VAL A 62 -4.07 24.42 8.17
CA VAL A 62 -5.41 24.18 8.69
C VAL A 62 -5.93 22.87 8.08
N PRO A 63 -6.30 21.87 8.89
CA PRO A 63 -6.72 20.59 8.35
C PRO A 63 -8.09 20.68 7.69
N ILE A 64 -8.24 20.01 6.55
CA ILE A 64 -9.53 19.76 5.91
C ILE A 64 -10.20 18.60 6.65
N LEU A 65 -11.24 18.88 7.43
CA LEU A 65 -11.88 17.90 8.33
C LEU A 65 -12.40 16.64 7.60
N THR A 66 -12.78 16.77 6.33
CA THR A 66 -13.26 15.66 5.50
C THR A 66 -12.13 14.76 4.95
N ARG A 67 -10.86 15.15 5.12
CA ARG A 67 -9.69 14.42 4.62
C ARG A 67 -8.73 14.07 5.76
N TRP A 68 -8.77 12.81 6.19
CA TRP A 68 -7.93 12.33 7.30
C TRP A 68 -6.42 12.55 7.09
N ASN A 69 -5.92 12.46 5.85
CA ASN A 69 -4.52 12.76 5.52
C ASN A 69 -4.16 14.20 5.90
N SER A 70 -5.06 15.17 5.61
CA SER A 70 -4.85 16.57 5.98
C SER A 70 -4.79 16.74 7.49
N MET A 71 -5.71 16.10 8.22
CA MET A 71 -5.70 16.08 9.69
C MET A 71 -4.41 15.48 10.26
N PHE A 72 -3.97 14.35 9.72
CA PHE A 72 -2.74 13.69 10.13
C PHE A 72 -1.49 14.57 9.88
N HIS A 73 -1.36 15.19 8.70
CA HIS A 73 -0.24 16.07 8.41
C HIS A 73 -0.22 17.33 9.30
N SER A 74 -1.39 17.92 9.57
CA SER A 74 -1.50 19.04 10.51
C SER A 74 -1.10 18.64 11.93
N ALA A 75 -1.58 17.49 12.42
CA ALA A 75 -1.19 16.94 13.72
C ALA A 75 0.31 16.63 13.81
N LYS A 76 0.89 16.05 12.75
CA LYS A 76 2.33 15.78 12.66
C LYS A 76 3.15 17.07 12.73
N LYS A 77 2.69 18.14 12.08
CA LYS A 77 3.34 19.44 12.18
C LYS A 77 3.27 20.01 13.60
N VAL A 78 2.15 19.85 14.29
CA VAL A 78 2.01 20.24 15.71
C VAL A 78 3.09 19.58 16.57
N ILE A 79 3.30 18.27 16.42
CA ILE A 79 4.35 17.55 17.19
C ILE A 79 5.75 18.08 16.89
N ASN A 80 6.07 18.35 15.62
CA ASN A 80 7.39 18.85 15.23
C ASN A 80 7.77 20.18 15.89
N TYR A 81 6.78 20.92 16.40
CA TYR A 81 6.96 22.22 17.05
C TYR A 81 6.48 22.20 18.51
N LYS A 82 6.37 21.02 19.13
CA LYS A 82 5.87 20.82 20.50
C LYS A 82 6.45 21.81 21.51
N GLU A 83 7.77 21.99 21.51
CA GLU A 83 8.49 22.86 22.45
C GLU A 83 8.09 24.34 22.32
N LYS A 84 7.87 24.80 21.08
CA LYS A 84 7.47 26.18 20.79
C LYS A 84 5.97 26.39 20.98
N LEU A 85 5.16 25.35 20.79
CA LEU A 85 3.71 25.48 20.80
C LEU A 85 3.13 25.79 22.18
N SER A 86 3.83 25.46 23.25
CA SER A 86 3.41 25.89 24.59
C SER A 86 3.36 27.41 24.72
N LEU A 87 4.39 28.10 24.23
CA LEU A 87 4.45 29.57 24.20
C LEU A 87 3.44 30.16 23.21
N VAL A 88 3.27 29.51 22.05
CA VAL A 88 2.26 29.93 21.06
C VAL A 88 0.87 29.89 21.67
N PHE A 89 0.47 28.80 22.32
CA PHE A 89 -0.85 28.70 22.92
C PHE A 89 -1.07 29.75 24.01
N GLU A 90 -0.06 30.04 24.82
CA GLU A 90 -0.13 31.13 25.80
C GLU A 90 -0.30 32.51 25.12
N SER A 91 0.52 32.83 24.12
CA SER A 91 0.45 34.10 23.40
C SER A 91 -0.89 34.33 22.67
N LEU A 92 -1.55 33.25 22.25
CA LEU A 92 -2.85 33.27 21.60
C LEU A 92 -4.03 33.10 22.58
N GLN A 93 -3.75 33.09 23.89
CA GLN A 93 -4.76 32.87 24.95
C GLN A 93 -5.55 31.56 24.78
N LEU A 94 -4.91 30.53 24.23
CA LEU A 94 -5.47 29.20 24.04
C LEU A 94 -5.12 28.27 25.21
N LYS A 95 -6.00 27.32 25.48
CA LYS A 95 -5.73 26.27 26.48
C LYS A 95 -4.61 25.36 26.01
N ASN A 96 -3.55 25.28 26.80
CA ASN A 96 -2.42 24.41 26.52
C ASN A 96 -2.80 22.91 26.52
N LEU A 97 -2.03 22.12 25.75
CA LEU A 97 -2.14 20.65 25.80
C LEU A 97 -1.47 20.12 27.08
N LYS A 98 -2.14 19.18 27.74
CA LYS A 98 -1.63 18.46 28.91
C LYS A 98 -0.58 17.45 28.50
N THR A 99 0.26 17.01 29.44
CA THR A 99 1.28 15.97 29.19
C THR A 99 0.69 14.70 28.56
N SER A 100 -0.47 14.22 29.05
CA SER A 100 -1.13 13.05 28.48
C SER A 100 -1.68 13.28 27.07
N GLU A 101 -2.09 14.50 26.73
CA GLU A 101 -2.56 14.85 25.39
C GLU A 101 -1.39 14.92 24.41
N TRP A 102 -0.22 15.39 24.85
CA TRP A 102 1.01 15.33 24.05
C TRP A 102 1.45 13.88 23.79
N VAL A 103 1.48 13.04 24.82
CA VAL A 103 1.81 11.61 24.68
C VAL A 103 0.82 10.94 23.73
N PHE A 104 -0.48 11.21 23.88
CA PHE A 104 -1.49 10.72 22.93
C PHE A 104 -1.22 11.16 21.50
N LEU A 105 -0.90 12.45 21.27
CA LEU A 105 -0.71 12.97 19.92
C LEU A 105 0.52 12.35 19.24
N GLU A 106 1.61 12.17 19.99
CA GLU A 106 2.81 11.45 19.54
C GLU A 106 2.50 10.01 19.14
N GLU A 107 1.79 9.29 20.00
CA GLU A 107 1.34 7.92 19.69
C GLU A 107 0.40 7.87 18.49
N TYR A 108 -0.56 8.79 18.40
CA TYR A 108 -1.50 8.89 17.29
C TYR A 108 -0.75 9.05 15.97
N CYS A 109 0.19 9.99 15.88
CA CYS A 109 0.96 10.18 14.66
C CYS A 109 1.83 8.97 14.36
N ARG A 110 2.46 8.36 15.37
CA ARG A 110 3.25 7.14 15.20
C ARG A 110 2.41 6.00 14.60
N VAL A 111 1.20 5.78 15.11
CA VAL A 111 0.27 4.74 14.65
C VAL A 111 -0.32 5.03 13.28
N MET A 112 -0.52 6.31 12.93
CA MET A 112 -1.09 6.72 11.64
C MET A 112 -0.06 6.85 10.50
N VAL A 113 1.24 7.02 10.81
CA VAL A 113 2.31 7.10 9.78
C VAL A 113 2.30 5.90 8.81
N PRO A 114 2.20 4.63 9.27
CA PRO A 114 2.20 3.48 8.36
C PRO A 114 1.04 3.49 7.39
N ILE A 115 -0.17 3.85 7.84
CA ILE A 115 -1.35 3.87 6.96
C ILE A 115 -1.25 5.01 5.94
N ALA A 116 -0.75 6.19 6.33
CA ALA A 116 -0.50 7.29 5.39
C ALA A 116 0.52 6.88 4.33
N THR A 117 1.62 6.27 4.77
CA THR A 117 2.67 5.75 3.88
C THR A 117 2.16 4.68 2.91
N ALA A 118 1.29 3.79 3.37
CA ALA A 118 0.68 2.77 2.53
C ALA A 118 -0.29 3.38 1.51
N THR A 119 -1.13 4.32 1.94
CA THR A 119 -2.04 5.06 1.07
C THR A 119 -1.27 5.80 -0.03
N ASP A 120 -0.24 6.56 0.31
CA ASP A 120 0.57 7.29 -0.69
C ASP A 120 1.22 6.35 -1.70
N LYS A 121 1.70 5.17 -1.26
CA LYS A 121 2.28 4.16 -2.16
C LYS A 121 1.25 3.59 -3.13
N LEU A 122 0.03 3.35 -2.67
CA LEU A 122 -1.03 2.73 -3.46
C LEU A 122 -1.91 3.74 -4.22
N GLN A 123 -1.72 5.04 -3.99
CA GLN A 123 -2.33 6.13 -4.79
C GLN A 123 -1.37 6.70 -5.84
N GLY A 124 -0.06 6.58 -5.65
CA GLY A 124 0.92 7.20 -6.54
C GLY A 124 1.05 6.48 -7.89
N GLU A 125 1.03 7.23 -9.00
CA GLU A 125 1.10 6.72 -10.38
C GLU A 125 2.27 5.76 -10.63
N LYS A 126 3.45 6.03 -10.05
CA LYS A 126 4.65 5.21 -10.25
C LYS A 126 4.65 3.87 -9.49
N LYS A 127 3.75 3.67 -8.52
CA LYS A 127 3.70 2.48 -7.63
C LYS A 127 2.27 1.94 -7.43
N SER A 128 1.30 2.46 -8.16
CA SER A 128 -0.10 2.05 -8.16
C SER A 128 -0.33 0.79 -9.01
N PHE A 129 0.61 -0.16 -8.96
CA PHE A 129 0.46 -1.46 -9.61
C PHE A 129 0.04 -2.49 -8.57
N LEU A 130 -0.76 -3.47 -9.00
CA LEU A 130 -1.30 -4.52 -8.13
C LEU A 130 -0.18 -5.27 -7.38
N GLY A 131 1.01 -5.37 -7.97
CA GLY A 131 2.21 -5.99 -7.37
C GLY A 131 2.74 -5.33 -6.10
N TYR A 132 2.31 -4.10 -5.78
CA TYR A 132 2.65 -3.44 -4.52
C TYR A 132 1.64 -3.71 -3.41
N VAL A 133 0.45 -4.22 -3.70
CA VAL A 133 -0.64 -4.33 -2.72
C VAL A 133 -0.29 -5.32 -1.62
N SER A 134 -0.04 -6.60 -1.93
CA SER A 134 0.23 -7.62 -0.91
C SER A 134 1.43 -7.27 -0.02
N PRO A 135 2.59 -6.87 -0.60
CA PRO A 135 3.74 -6.46 0.22
C PRO A 135 3.44 -5.26 1.11
N THR A 136 2.69 -4.27 0.61
CA THR A 136 2.38 -3.04 1.36
C THR A 136 1.41 -3.32 2.52
N ILE A 137 0.33 -4.06 2.26
CA ILE A 137 -0.69 -4.37 3.28
C ILE A 137 -0.12 -5.28 4.38
N LEU A 138 0.68 -6.29 4.04
CA LEU A 138 1.35 -7.13 5.05
C LEU A 138 2.36 -6.34 5.88
N SER A 139 3.14 -5.45 5.24
CA SER A 139 4.08 -4.58 5.95
C SER A 139 3.35 -3.63 6.89
N LEU A 140 2.25 -3.02 6.44
CA LEU A 140 1.40 -2.15 7.26
C LEU A 140 0.90 -2.87 8.51
N ARG A 141 0.36 -4.09 8.36
CA ARG A 141 -0.06 -4.89 9.53
C ARG A 141 1.11 -5.18 10.48
N ARG A 142 2.29 -5.51 9.95
CA ARG A 142 3.49 -5.76 10.76
C ARG A 142 3.92 -4.53 11.55
N PHE A 143 3.91 -3.34 10.95
CA PHE A 143 4.16 -2.09 11.68
C PHE A 143 3.19 -1.90 12.83
N GLN A 144 1.89 -2.17 12.60
CA GLN A 144 0.88 -2.04 13.66
C GLN A 144 1.12 -3.00 14.83
N ILE A 145 1.41 -4.27 14.54
CA ILE A 145 1.69 -5.28 15.58
C ILE A 145 2.94 -4.92 16.38
N ASN A 146 3.94 -4.34 15.73
CA ASN A 146 5.21 -3.99 16.35
C ASN A 146 5.14 -2.73 17.22
N PHE A 147 4.02 -2.01 17.26
CA PHE A 147 3.85 -0.91 18.21
C PHE A 147 3.70 -1.46 19.63
N SER A 148 4.83 -1.61 20.32
CA SER A 148 4.89 -1.81 21.75
C SER A 148 4.72 -0.48 22.51
N ASN A 149 4.33 -0.56 23.78
CA ASN A 149 4.31 0.58 24.71
C ASN A 149 3.44 1.75 24.24
N LEU A 150 2.18 1.46 23.85
CA LEU A 150 1.15 2.47 23.61
C LEU A 150 0.32 2.65 24.88
N VAL A 151 0.35 3.85 25.47
CA VAL A 151 -0.41 4.27 26.65
C VAL A 151 -1.86 4.56 26.27
N HIS A 152 -2.07 5.28 25.16
CA HIS A 152 -3.39 5.77 24.75
C HIS A 152 -3.86 5.18 23.43
N CYS A 153 -2.97 4.97 22.45
CA CYS A 153 -3.36 4.57 21.09
C CYS A 153 -3.35 3.05 20.84
N LYS A 154 -3.27 2.21 21.87
CA LYS A 154 -3.43 0.75 21.72
C LYS A 154 -4.78 0.38 21.05
N PRO A 155 -5.93 0.97 21.42
CA PRO A 155 -7.21 0.71 20.75
C PRO A 155 -7.20 1.09 19.26
N LEU A 156 -6.51 2.19 18.92
CA LEU A 156 -6.36 2.65 17.53
C LEU A 156 -5.58 1.63 16.69
N SER A 157 -4.41 1.19 17.17
CA SER A 157 -3.59 0.20 16.46
C SER A 157 -4.33 -1.12 16.26
N LEU A 158 -5.01 -1.63 17.31
CA LEU A 158 -5.82 -2.84 17.23
C LEU A 158 -6.99 -2.70 16.25
N SER A 159 -7.66 -1.55 16.25
CA SER A 159 -8.74 -1.29 15.30
C SER A 159 -8.24 -1.30 13.85
N ILE A 160 -7.07 -0.71 13.58
CA ILE A 160 -6.45 -0.74 12.25
C ILE A 160 -6.12 -2.18 11.85
N ILE A 161 -5.52 -2.98 12.73
CA ILE A 161 -5.19 -4.39 12.45
C ILE A 161 -6.45 -5.18 12.08
N LYS A 162 -7.49 -5.12 12.92
CA LYS A 162 -8.76 -5.82 12.68
C LYS A 162 -9.42 -5.41 11.37
N SER A 163 -9.38 -4.11 11.06
CA SER A 163 -9.94 -3.58 9.83
C SER A 163 -9.15 -3.98 8.58
N LEU A 164 -7.83 -4.04 8.67
CA LEU A 164 -6.99 -4.58 7.60
C LEU A 164 -7.33 -6.04 7.36
N GLU A 165 -7.34 -6.86 8.39
CA GLU A 165 -7.65 -8.30 8.31
C GLU A 165 -9.03 -8.56 7.70
N LYS A 166 -10.02 -7.75 8.06
CA LYS A 166 -11.38 -7.85 7.51
C LYS A 166 -11.46 -7.40 6.05
N ARG A 167 -10.90 -6.24 5.70
CA ARG A 167 -11.08 -5.63 4.37
C ARG A 167 -10.14 -6.20 3.30
N PHE A 168 -9.02 -6.79 3.73
CA PHE A 168 -8.03 -7.43 2.89
C PHE A 168 -7.86 -8.91 3.26
N GLU A 169 -8.96 -9.60 3.58
CA GLU A 169 -8.94 -11.02 3.96
C GLU A 169 -8.12 -11.88 2.97
N TYR A 170 -8.25 -11.61 1.68
CA TYR A 170 -7.53 -12.27 0.58
C TYR A 170 -6.01 -12.00 0.55
N ILE A 171 -5.51 -11.00 1.29
CA ILE A 171 -4.07 -10.79 1.46
C ILE A 171 -3.53 -11.54 2.68
N PHE A 172 -4.38 -11.78 3.69
CA PHE A 172 -3.98 -12.47 4.92
C PHE A 172 -4.22 -13.99 4.87
N ASP A 173 -5.14 -14.41 4.01
CA ASP A 173 -5.34 -15.78 3.55
C ASP A 173 -5.03 -15.88 2.06
N LEU A 174 -3.83 -16.38 1.74
CA LEU A 174 -3.37 -16.54 0.36
C LEU A 174 -3.93 -17.80 -0.31
N SER A 175 -4.76 -18.58 0.39
CA SER A 175 -5.54 -19.68 -0.19
C SER A 175 -6.87 -19.22 -0.79
N ASN A 176 -7.29 -17.99 -0.54
CA ASN A 176 -8.53 -17.45 -1.08
C ASN A 176 -8.43 -17.29 -2.62
N HIS A 177 -9.51 -17.60 -3.34
CA HIS A 177 -9.56 -17.49 -4.80
C HIS A 177 -9.22 -16.09 -5.32
N LYS A 178 -9.57 -15.03 -4.56
CA LYS A 178 -9.25 -13.64 -4.92
C LYS A 178 -7.75 -13.33 -4.80
N SER A 179 -6.99 -14.14 -4.06
CA SER A 179 -5.58 -13.92 -3.78
C SER A 179 -4.69 -14.19 -4.99
N LYS A 180 -5.12 -15.06 -5.92
CA LYS A 180 -4.31 -15.51 -7.06
C LYS A 180 -3.69 -14.34 -7.84
N SER A 181 -4.50 -13.37 -8.28
CA SER A 181 -4.00 -12.23 -9.05
C SER A 181 -2.98 -11.40 -8.26
N PHE A 182 -3.21 -11.18 -6.96
CA PHE A 182 -2.29 -10.44 -6.08
C PHE A 182 -0.98 -11.19 -5.82
N ILE A 183 -1.04 -12.52 -5.74
CA ILE A 183 0.13 -13.38 -5.62
C ILE A 183 0.98 -13.25 -6.87
N LEU A 184 0.39 -13.49 -8.04
CA LEU A 184 1.09 -13.48 -9.33
C LEU A 184 1.80 -12.16 -9.56
N VAL A 185 1.07 -11.04 -9.60
CA VAL A 185 1.64 -9.71 -9.85
C VAL A 185 2.70 -9.29 -8.83
N SER A 186 2.58 -9.69 -7.56
CA SER A 186 3.57 -9.35 -6.53
C SER A 186 4.81 -10.22 -6.63
N MET A 187 4.66 -11.50 -7.00
CA MET A 187 5.76 -12.42 -7.22
C MET A 187 6.52 -12.11 -8.50
N SER A 188 5.84 -11.70 -9.57
CA SER A 188 6.47 -11.26 -10.83
C SER A 188 7.25 -9.95 -10.67
N HIS A 189 6.98 -9.18 -9.62
CA HIS A 189 7.65 -7.90 -9.42
C HIS A 189 9.10 -8.09 -8.91
N PRO A 190 10.14 -7.65 -9.65
CA PRO A 190 11.56 -7.92 -9.33
C PRO A 190 12.03 -7.46 -7.94
N LYS A 191 11.43 -6.38 -7.43
CA LYS A 191 11.67 -5.88 -6.06
C LYS A 191 11.21 -6.83 -4.95
N PHE A 192 10.12 -7.55 -5.17
CA PHE A 192 9.42 -8.31 -4.13
C PHE A 192 9.68 -9.80 -4.26
N LYS A 193 9.43 -10.40 -5.43
CA LYS A 193 9.58 -11.85 -5.67
C LYS A 193 8.82 -12.61 -4.57
N SER A 194 9.46 -13.56 -3.91
CA SER A 194 8.88 -14.31 -2.78
C SER A 194 9.08 -13.66 -1.41
N ASN A 195 9.86 -12.57 -1.29
CA ASN A 195 10.29 -12.03 0.01
C ASN A 195 9.16 -11.47 0.90
N TRP A 196 8.00 -11.19 0.32
CA TRP A 196 6.84 -10.68 1.05
C TRP A 196 5.92 -11.80 1.56
N VAL A 197 6.07 -13.02 1.04
CA VAL A 197 5.17 -14.14 1.30
C VAL A 197 5.45 -14.71 2.70
N PRO A 198 4.43 -14.86 3.56
CA PRO A 198 4.59 -15.54 4.85
C PRO A 198 5.07 -16.99 4.65
N ALA A 199 5.96 -17.47 5.53
CA ALA A 199 6.57 -18.80 5.41
C ALA A 199 5.55 -19.93 5.20
N ARG A 200 4.40 -19.87 5.89
CA ARG A 200 3.31 -20.86 5.76
C ARG A 200 2.68 -20.95 4.36
N PHE A 201 2.79 -19.91 3.54
CA PHE A 201 2.23 -19.84 2.19
C PHE A 201 3.31 -19.89 1.11
N ALA A 202 4.59 -20.00 1.49
CA ALA A 202 5.71 -19.86 0.56
C ALA A 202 5.66 -20.88 -0.58
N GLU A 203 5.46 -22.17 -0.25
CA GLU A 203 5.41 -23.23 -1.25
C GLU A 203 4.16 -23.11 -2.13
N GLN A 204 3.00 -22.85 -1.54
CA GLN A 204 1.75 -22.67 -2.28
C GLN A 204 1.83 -21.51 -3.29
N CYS A 205 2.32 -20.34 -2.86
CA CYS A 205 2.43 -19.18 -3.75
C CYS A 205 3.43 -19.44 -4.88
N LYS A 206 4.53 -20.14 -4.57
CA LYS A 206 5.52 -20.56 -5.56
C LYS A 206 4.93 -21.51 -6.60
N GLN A 207 4.14 -22.50 -6.20
CA GLN A 207 3.45 -23.41 -7.12
C GLN A 207 2.44 -22.66 -7.99
N ILE A 208 1.65 -21.76 -7.40
CA ILE A 208 0.70 -20.90 -8.15
C ILE A 208 1.45 -20.10 -9.24
N PHE A 209 2.58 -19.49 -8.88
CA PHE A 209 3.38 -18.70 -9.81
C PHE A 209 3.98 -19.54 -10.95
N ILE A 210 4.58 -20.70 -10.63
CA ILE A 210 5.17 -21.59 -11.64
C ILE A 210 4.10 -22.12 -12.60
N ASN A 211 2.97 -22.59 -12.05
CA ASN A 211 1.86 -23.12 -12.86
C ASN A 211 1.32 -22.06 -13.81
N GLU A 212 1.21 -20.81 -13.36
CA GLU A 212 0.76 -19.73 -14.24
C GLU A 212 1.78 -19.41 -15.34
N CYS A 213 3.08 -19.40 -15.03
CA CYS A 213 4.14 -19.22 -16.04
C CYS A 213 4.06 -20.31 -17.12
N ILE A 214 3.78 -21.55 -16.71
CA ILE A 214 3.57 -22.68 -17.62
C ILE A 214 2.31 -22.45 -18.47
N SER A 215 1.17 -22.16 -17.84
CA SER A 215 -0.10 -21.93 -18.54
C SER A 215 -0.01 -20.81 -19.58
N LEU A 216 0.64 -19.70 -19.25
CA LEU A 216 0.87 -18.61 -20.20
C LEU A 216 1.71 -19.07 -21.40
N SER A 217 2.77 -19.84 -21.15
CA SER A 217 3.61 -20.35 -22.24
C SER A 217 2.84 -21.24 -23.21
N VAL A 218 1.91 -22.06 -22.70
CA VAL A 218 1.06 -22.95 -23.52
C VAL A 218 0.05 -22.13 -24.30
N ALA A 219 -0.59 -21.15 -23.66
CA ALA A 219 -1.52 -20.24 -24.33
C ALA A 219 -0.87 -19.48 -25.49
N THR A 220 0.37 -19.00 -25.32
CA THR A 220 1.11 -18.33 -26.40
C THR A 220 1.43 -19.26 -27.58
N LEU A 221 1.60 -20.56 -27.36
CA LEU A 221 1.84 -21.51 -28.45
C LEU A 221 0.58 -21.78 -29.26
N ASN A 222 -0.56 -21.93 -28.58
CA ASN A 222 -1.85 -22.19 -29.23
C ASN A 222 -2.31 -20.99 -30.08
N LEU A 223 -2.06 -19.76 -29.63
CA LEU A 223 -2.33 -18.56 -30.42
C LEU A 223 -1.48 -18.49 -31.70
N ASN A 224 -0.25 -19.03 -31.67
CA ASN A 224 0.62 -19.07 -32.86
C ASN A 224 0.26 -20.20 -33.84
N SER A 225 -0.56 -21.19 -33.43
CA SER A 225 -1.03 -22.27 -34.33
C SER A 225 -2.36 -21.97 -35.02
N ASP A 226 -3.14 -21.02 -34.50
CA ASP A 226 -4.50 -20.68 -35.00
C ASP A 226 -4.55 -19.41 -35.86
N TYR A 227 -3.41 -18.87 -36.31
CA TYR A 227 -3.39 -17.79 -37.32
C TYR A 227 -3.79 -18.34 -38.70
N SER A 228 -5.10 -18.53 -38.88
CA SER A 228 -5.78 -18.37 -40.17
C SER A 228 -6.12 -16.89 -40.28
N ASP A 229 -5.56 -16.22 -41.28
CA ASP A 229 -5.76 -14.81 -41.63
C ASP A 229 -7.22 -14.34 -41.40
N PRO A 230 -7.52 -13.58 -40.33
CA PRO A 230 -8.81 -12.93 -40.19
C PRO A 230 -8.75 -11.64 -41.00
N GLY A 231 -9.58 -11.57 -42.04
CA GLY A 231 -9.72 -10.39 -42.89
C GLY A 231 -9.98 -9.09 -42.10
N PRO A 232 -9.79 -7.93 -42.76
CA PRO A 232 -9.62 -6.67 -42.08
C PRO A 232 -10.96 -6.11 -41.59
N GLU A 233 -11.27 -6.31 -40.31
CA GLU A 233 -12.19 -5.42 -39.59
C GLU A 233 -11.48 -4.88 -38.35
N SER A 234 -11.06 -3.62 -38.44
CA SER A 234 -10.28 -2.92 -37.44
C SER A 234 -11.16 -1.97 -36.62
N ASP A 235 -10.99 -1.98 -35.30
CA ASP A 235 -10.67 -0.73 -34.61
C ASP A 235 -9.15 -0.74 -34.38
N GLY A 236 -8.42 -0.15 -35.32
CA GLY A 236 -7.02 -0.48 -35.64
C GLY A 236 -5.94 0.19 -34.80
N SER A 237 -6.29 1.06 -33.85
CA SER A 237 -5.26 1.84 -33.13
C SER A 237 -4.56 1.07 -32.00
N ASP A 238 -5.28 0.19 -31.30
CA ASP A 238 -4.74 -0.53 -30.14
C ASP A 238 -3.98 -1.80 -30.52
N GLN A 239 -4.44 -2.54 -31.54
CA GLN A 239 -3.78 -3.79 -31.95
C GLN A 239 -2.38 -3.52 -32.53
N GLU A 240 -2.23 -2.47 -33.33
CA GLU A 240 -0.94 -2.10 -33.92
C GLU A 240 0.08 -1.67 -32.84
N PHE A 241 -0.40 -1.00 -31.78
CA PHE A 241 0.43 -0.57 -30.66
C PHE A 241 0.99 -1.74 -29.84
N TYR A 242 0.16 -2.76 -29.53
CA TYR A 242 0.58 -3.90 -28.70
C TYR A 242 1.19 -5.06 -29.48
N ASN A 243 1.11 -5.07 -30.82
CA ASN A 243 1.73 -6.09 -31.68
C ASN A 243 3.26 -6.16 -31.52
N ASN A 244 3.92 -5.07 -31.07
CA ASN A 244 5.37 -5.09 -30.82
C ASN A 244 5.79 -5.88 -29.55
N VAL A 245 4.85 -6.23 -28.66
CA VAL A 245 5.12 -6.97 -27.42
C VAL A 245 5.06 -8.49 -27.64
N GLN A 246 4.45 -8.93 -28.75
CA GLN A 246 4.36 -10.35 -29.11
C GLN A 246 5.70 -10.86 -29.65
N ASN A 247 6.58 -11.31 -28.76
CA ASN A 247 7.82 -11.98 -29.15
C ASN A 247 7.52 -13.34 -29.80
N LYS A 248 7.78 -13.46 -31.11
CA LYS A 248 7.82 -14.75 -31.83
C LYS A 248 8.84 -15.69 -31.16
N ILE A 249 8.37 -16.76 -30.54
CA ILE A 249 9.21 -17.86 -30.08
C ILE A 249 9.24 -18.91 -31.20
N PRO A 250 10.40 -19.44 -31.61
CA PRO A 250 10.47 -20.50 -32.62
C PRO A 250 9.63 -21.71 -32.20
N THR A 251 8.72 -22.13 -33.08
CA THR A 251 7.81 -23.26 -32.89
C THR A 251 8.44 -24.56 -33.41
N ASP A 252 8.84 -25.45 -32.51
CA ASP A 252 9.00 -26.87 -32.83
C ASP A 252 7.80 -27.64 -32.27
N LYS A 253 7.08 -28.37 -33.14
CA LYS A 253 6.03 -29.33 -32.74
C LYS A 253 6.73 -30.53 -32.08
N LEU A 254 6.34 -30.90 -30.86
CA LEU A 254 7.03 -31.97 -30.10
C LEU A 254 6.05 -32.96 -29.46
N SER A 255 6.51 -34.21 -29.39
CA SER A 255 5.92 -35.36 -28.65
C SER A 255 5.71 -35.08 -27.15
N GLU A 256 4.90 -35.90 -26.44
CA GLU A 256 4.68 -35.85 -24.97
C GLU A 256 5.99 -35.75 -24.16
N SER A 257 7.07 -36.38 -24.61
CA SER A 257 8.40 -36.29 -23.97
C SER A 257 9.05 -34.90 -24.06
N GLY A 258 8.67 -34.12 -25.06
CA GLY A 258 9.10 -32.75 -25.30
C GLY A 258 8.31 -31.72 -24.49
N GLU A 259 7.01 -31.96 -24.25
CA GLU A 259 6.19 -31.12 -23.37
C GLU A 259 6.72 -31.16 -21.94
N MET A 260 7.00 -32.35 -21.39
CA MET A 260 7.55 -32.49 -20.04
C MET A 260 8.92 -31.81 -19.88
N LYS A 261 9.79 -31.90 -20.90
CA LYS A 261 11.08 -31.17 -20.91
C LYS A 261 10.89 -29.66 -20.91
N LYS A 262 9.90 -29.15 -21.64
CA LYS A 262 9.59 -27.71 -21.71
C LYS A 262 8.98 -27.17 -20.41
N HIS A 263 8.08 -27.93 -19.78
CA HIS A 263 7.55 -27.62 -18.45
C HIS A 263 8.67 -27.50 -17.41
N ASN A 264 9.62 -28.44 -17.43
CA ASN A 264 10.78 -28.41 -16.54
C ASN A 264 11.68 -27.20 -16.80
N LEU A 265 11.88 -26.81 -18.06
CA LEU A 265 12.66 -25.62 -18.42
C LEU A 265 12.00 -24.32 -17.92
N ILE A 266 10.68 -24.16 -18.13
CA ILE A 266 9.93 -22.98 -17.68
C ILE A 266 9.95 -22.91 -16.15
N SER A 267 9.75 -24.04 -15.48
CA SER A 267 9.84 -24.14 -14.02
C SER A 267 11.22 -23.71 -13.53
N ALA A 268 12.30 -24.23 -14.12
CA ALA A 268 13.67 -23.85 -13.77
C ALA A 268 13.93 -22.35 -13.98
N HIS A 269 13.39 -21.78 -15.06
CA HIS A 269 13.53 -20.36 -15.38
C HIS A 269 12.76 -19.46 -14.41
N ALA A 270 11.52 -19.82 -14.06
CA ALA A 270 10.72 -19.13 -13.03
C ALA A 270 11.40 -19.20 -11.65
N LEU A 271 11.96 -20.36 -11.29
CA LEU A 271 12.72 -20.54 -10.06
C LEU A 271 14.00 -19.69 -10.03
N SER A 272 14.72 -19.62 -11.15
CA SER A 272 15.91 -18.76 -11.29
C SER A 272 15.56 -17.30 -11.00
N PHE A 273 14.46 -16.80 -11.56
CA PHE A 273 13.96 -15.46 -11.29
C PHE A 273 13.69 -15.21 -9.80
N LEU A 274 12.96 -16.12 -9.14
CA LEU A 274 12.63 -15.98 -7.72
C LEU A 274 13.88 -16.01 -6.82
N ASN A 275 14.92 -16.76 -7.21
CA ASN A 275 16.16 -16.90 -6.44
C ASN A 275 17.19 -15.79 -6.69
N LEU A 276 16.96 -14.90 -7.65
CA LEU A 276 17.84 -13.76 -7.90
C LEU A 276 17.92 -12.84 -6.66
N LYS A 277 19.10 -12.79 -6.03
CA LYS A 277 19.32 -12.01 -4.79
C LYS A 277 19.27 -10.49 -4.99
N LYS A 278 19.58 -9.97 -6.18
CA LYS A 278 19.54 -8.52 -6.45
C LYS A 278 18.10 -8.02 -6.60
N LYS A 279 17.76 -6.94 -5.89
CA LYS A 279 16.58 -6.11 -6.21
C LYS A 279 16.98 -5.24 -7.39
N THR A 280 16.34 -5.46 -8.52
CA THR A 280 16.65 -4.81 -9.80
C THR A 280 15.42 -4.11 -10.33
N ASP A 281 15.63 -3.14 -11.23
CA ASP A 281 14.54 -2.46 -11.92
C ASP A 281 13.77 -3.41 -12.84
N LEU A 282 12.61 -2.95 -13.31
CA LEU A 282 11.71 -3.72 -14.18
C LEU A 282 12.39 -4.21 -15.47
N ASN A 283 13.46 -3.55 -15.91
CA ASN A 283 14.25 -3.95 -17.09
C ASN A 283 14.79 -5.38 -17.01
N ILE A 284 14.94 -5.95 -15.80
CA ILE A 284 15.34 -7.36 -15.68
C ILE A 284 14.30 -8.32 -16.26
N LEU A 285 13.02 -7.93 -16.34
CA LEU A 285 11.97 -8.77 -16.91
C LEU A 285 12.22 -9.07 -18.40
N ASN A 286 12.97 -8.22 -19.10
CA ASN A 286 13.39 -8.48 -20.49
C ASN A 286 14.26 -9.73 -20.62
N SER A 287 15.01 -10.12 -19.57
CA SER A 287 15.76 -11.36 -19.55
C SER A 287 14.94 -12.57 -19.10
N PHE A 288 13.67 -12.37 -18.70
CA PHE A 288 12.78 -13.43 -18.20
C PHE A 288 11.46 -13.48 -18.99
N LYS A 289 11.50 -14.07 -20.19
CA LYS A 289 10.37 -14.12 -21.14
C LYS A 289 9.05 -14.65 -20.58
N PHE A 290 9.09 -15.56 -19.59
CA PHE A 290 7.89 -16.23 -19.04
C PHE A 290 7.40 -15.66 -17.70
N VAL A 291 7.98 -14.55 -17.22
CA VAL A 291 7.72 -13.99 -15.87
C VAL A 291 6.93 -12.68 -15.92
N SER A 292 6.76 -12.08 -17.10
CA SER A 292 6.03 -10.81 -17.27
C SER A 292 4.52 -11.06 -17.39
N PHE A 293 3.72 -10.36 -16.59
CA PHE A 293 2.25 -10.40 -16.54
C PHE A 293 1.68 -8.98 -16.62
#